data_AF-A0AAA9ZGI5-F1
#
_entry.id   AF-A0AAA9ZGI5-F1
#
_cell.length_a   1.000
_cell.length_b   1.000
_cell.length_c   1.000
_cell.angle_alpha   90.00
_cell.angle_beta   90.00
_cell.angle_gamma   90.00
#
_symmetry.space_group_name_H-M   'P 1'
#
loop_
_entity.id
_entity.type
_entity.pdbx_description
1 polymer ?
#
loop_
_entity_poly.entity_id
_entity_poly.type
_entity_poly.pdbx_seq_one_letter_code
_entity_poly.pdbx_strand_id
1 'polypeptide(L)'
;MSARGILSNPAMYAGFERTPLECIQRWINITAQADTDITYQAMHHHLTFMAESLLTKEQRIVFNNLTKDKGRVYDFFREHFQLEPQLCDHPSKLVCTFDDEAYRRRVPQHRGGGRNVNVDEYSSEVRDGAYFSSKVGVQDTGENVEDVDLTDCSLFGNDEI
;
A
#
# COMPACT_ATOMS: atom_id res chain seq x y z
N MET A 1 -12.29 16.06 3.20
CA MET A 1 -11.16 15.31 2.59
C MET A 1 -11.67 14.63 1.33
N SER A 2 -10.97 14.77 0.21
CA SER A 2 -11.36 14.11 -1.05
C SER A 2 -10.41 12.95 -1.31
N ALA A 3 -10.82 11.71 -1.00
CA ALA A 3 -9.94 10.55 -1.17
C ALA A 3 -10.00 9.98 -2.60
N ARG A 4 -11.20 9.65 -3.09
CA ARG A 4 -11.40 9.04 -4.42
C ARG A 4 -11.00 9.98 -5.56
N GLY A 5 -11.29 11.27 -5.44
CA GLY A 5 -10.96 12.28 -6.44
C GLY A 5 -9.45 12.43 -6.66
N ILE A 6 -8.66 12.38 -5.58
CA ILE A 6 -7.19 12.42 -5.68
C ILE A 6 -6.64 11.14 -6.32
N LEU A 7 -7.20 9.98 -5.98
CA LEU A 7 -6.78 8.70 -6.57
C LEU A 7 -7.03 8.67 -8.10
N SER A 8 -8.15 9.22 -8.56
CA SER A 8 -8.46 9.33 -9.99
C SER A 8 -7.71 10.46 -10.70
N ASN A 9 -7.48 11.58 -10.02
CA ASN A 9 -6.82 12.77 -10.57
C ASN A 9 -5.94 13.44 -9.50
N PRO A 10 -4.64 13.11 -9.47
CA PRO A 10 -3.69 13.73 -8.54
C PRO A 10 -3.55 15.24 -8.74
N ALA A 11 -3.82 15.75 -9.96
CA ALA A 11 -3.70 17.16 -10.32
C ALA A 11 -4.99 17.96 -10.07
N MET A 12 -6.00 17.37 -9.43
CA MET A 12 -7.30 18.00 -9.17
C MET A 12 -7.17 19.35 -8.45
N TYR A 13 -6.28 19.46 -7.46
CA TYR A 13 -6.07 20.73 -6.73
C TYR A 13 -5.23 21.76 -7.49
N ALA A 14 -4.56 21.35 -8.57
CA ALA A 14 -3.89 22.27 -9.49
C ALA A 14 -4.84 22.84 -10.56
N GLY A 15 -6.15 22.54 -10.48
CA GLY A 15 -7.18 23.06 -11.38
C GLY A 15 -7.39 22.24 -12.65
N PHE A 16 -6.78 21.05 -12.76
CA PHE A 16 -6.96 20.18 -13.91
C PHE A 16 -8.22 19.32 -13.75
N GLU A 17 -9.04 19.26 -14.80
CA GLU A 17 -10.24 18.40 -14.83
C GLU A 17 -9.92 16.91 -14.95
N ARG A 18 -8.79 16.57 -15.58
CA ARG A 18 -8.32 15.20 -15.82
C ARG A 18 -6.84 15.08 -15.48
N THR A 19 -6.37 13.85 -15.26
CA THR A 19 -4.96 13.56 -14.99
C THR A 19 -4.11 13.96 -16.19
N PRO A 20 -3.19 14.93 -16.05
CA PRO A 20 -2.26 15.26 -17.12
C PRO A 20 -1.23 14.14 -17.28
N LEU A 21 -0.72 13.96 -18.51
CA LEU A 21 0.25 12.90 -18.81
C LEU A 21 1.52 13.01 -17.97
N GLU A 22 1.93 14.24 -17.65
CA GLU A 22 3.08 14.52 -16.79
C GLU A 22 2.94 13.90 -15.38
N CYS A 23 1.73 13.82 -14.83
CA CYS A 23 1.51 13.17 -13.54
C CYS A 23 1.81 11.67 -13.60
N ILE A 24 1.46 11.00 -14.71
CA ILE A 24 1.76 9.58 -14.90
C ILE A 24 3.26 9.38 -15.08
N GLN A 25 3.92 10.23 -15.86
CA GLN A 25 5.37 10.20 -16.02
C GLN A 25 6.09 10.34 -14.68
N ARG A 26 5.66 11.30 -13.84
CA ARG A 26 6.21 11.48 -12.49
C ARG A 26 5.98 10.26 -11.61
N TRP A 27 4.80 9.64 -11.68
CA TRP A 27 4.52 8.41 -10.93
C TRP A 27 5.44 7.26 -11.36
N ILE A 28 5.62 7.04 -12.68
CA ILE A 28 6.52 6.03 -13.23
C ILE A 28 7.96 6.26 -12.75
N ASN A 29 8.43 7.51 -12.75
CA ASN A 29 9.77 7.87 -12.26
C ASN A 29 9.93 7.51 -10.78
N ILE A 30 8.94 7.87 -9.96
CA ILE A 30 8.95 7.55 -8.52
C ILE A 30 8.99 6.04 -8.30
N THR A 31 8.14 5.27 -9.01
CA THR A 31 8.06 3.82 -8.78
C THR A 31 9.28 3.07 -9.28
N ALA A 32 9.92 3.54 -10.35
CA ALA A 32 11.18 2.98 -10.84
C ALA A 32 12.36 3.28 -9.89
N GLN A 33 12.38 4.44 -9.26
CA GLN A 33 13.45 4.80 -8.32
C GLN A 33 13.25 4.15 -6.94
N ALA A 34 12.00 4.02 -6.50
CA ALA A 34 11.62 3.37 -5.24
C ALA A 34 11.47 1.85 -5.36
N ASP A 35 12.21 1.22 -6.29
CA ASP A 35 11.93 -0.13 -6.78
C ASP A 35 11.89 -1.22 -5.69
N THR A 36 12.55 -0.99 -4.54
CA THR A 36 12.57 -1.90 -3.38
C THR A 36 11.45 -1.66 -2.36
N ASP A 37 10.80 -0.49 -2.38
CA ASP A 37 9.84 -0.07 -1.35
C ASP A 37 8.38 -0.17 -1.81
N ILE A 38 8.14 -0.01 -3.10
CA ILE A 38 6.80 -0.03 -3.68
C ILE A 38 6.55 -1.37 -4.35
N THR A 39 5.58 -2.10 -3.82
CA THR A 39 5.12 -3.37 -4.40
C THR A 39 4.48 -3.15 -5.76
N TYR A 40 4.57 -4.16 -6.62
CA TYR A 40 3.90 -4.15 -7.93
C TYR A 40 2.40 -3.84 -7.81
N GLN A 41 1.71 -4.44 -6.83
CA GLN A 41 0.28 -4.28 -6.63
C GLN A 41 -0.09 -2.83 -6.32
N ALA A 42 0.67 -2.16 -5.45
CA ALA A 42 0.44 -0.76 -5.13
C ALA A 42 0.65 0.14 -6.35
N MET A 43 1.77 -0.05 -7.06
CA MET A 43 2.06 0.70 -8.29
C MET A 43 0.94 0.54 -9.34
N HIS A 44 0.55 -0.70 -9.63
CA HIS A 44 -0.45 -1.02 -10.65
C HIS A 44 -1.85 -0.50 -10.26
N HIS A 45 -2.26 -0.66 -9.01
CA HIS A 45 -3.52 -0.12 -8.48
C HIS A 45 -3.61 1.38 -8.68
N HIS A 46 -2.58 2.14 -8.30
CA HIS A 46 -2.57 3.59 -8.51
C HIS A 46 -2.65 3.96 -9.99
N LEU A 47 -1.90 3.29 -10.86
CA LEU A 47 -1.93 3.53 -12.30
C LEU A 47 -3.29 3.25 -12.93
N THR A 48 -3.99 2.20 -12.51
CA THR A 48 -5.34 1.89 -13.01
C THR A 48 -6.31 3.04 -12.80
N PHE A 49 -6.25 3.71 -11.64
CA PHE A 49 -7.12 4.86 -11.35
C PHE A 49 -6.62 6.16 -11.98
N MET A 50 -5.33 6.46 -11.89
CA MET A 50 -4.77 7.71 -12.45
C MET A 50 -4.86 7.76 -13.97
N ALA A 51 -4.61 6.63 -14.64
CA ALA A 51 -4.65 6.51 -16.10
C ALA A 51 -6.07 6.27 -16.64
N GLU A 52 -7.07 6.12 -15.77
CA GLU A 52 -8.44 5.82 -16.18
C GLU A 52 -8.93 6.83 -17.22
N SER A 53 -8.73 8.13 -16.99
CA SER A 53 -9.21 9.17 -17.90
C SER A 53 -8.49 9.22 -19.25
N LEU A 54 -7.34 8.55 -19.39
CA LEU A 54 -6.50 8.56 -20.60
C LEU A 54 -6.60 7.26 -21.41
N LEU A 55 -6.93 6.15 -20.77
CA LEU A 55 -7.05 4.83 -21.41
C LEU A 55 -8.47 4.59 -21.93
N THR A 56 -8.57 4.02 -23.14
CA THR A 56 -9.83 3.51 -23.68
C THR A 56 -10.29 2.25 -22.94
N LYS A 57 -11.57 1.87 -23.10
CA LYS A 57 -12.12 0.69 -22.43
C LYS A 57 -11.34 -0.60 -22.74
N GLU A 58 -10.92 -0.79 -23.98
CA GLU A 58 -10.15 -1.96 -24.41
C GLU A 58 -8.75 -1.96 -23.78
N GLN A 59 -8.07 -0.82 -23.81
CA GLN A 59 -6.76 -0.64 -23.18
C GLN A 59 -6.80 -0.92 -21.68
N ARG A 60 -7.86 -0.51 -20.98
CA ARG A 60 -8.03 -0.82 -19.55
C ARG A 60 -8.15 -2.31 -19.28
N ILE A 61 -8.83 -3.07 -20.14
CA ILE A 61 -8.94 -4.53 -20.01
C ILE A 61 -7.55 -5.15 -20.16
N VAL A 62 -6.79 -4.74 -21.18
CA VAL A 62 -5.42 -5.22 -21.39
C VAL A 62 -4.54 -4.85 -20.20
N PHE A 63 -4.59 -3.60 -19.75
CA PHE A 63 -3.80 -3.08 -18.65
C PHE A 63 -4.07 -3.80 -17.33
N ASN A 64 -5.34 -4.07 -17.02
CA ASN A 64 -5.74 -4.78 -15.80
C ASN A 64 -5.35 -6.26 -15.81
N ASN A 65 -5.17 -6.85 -16.99
CA ASN A 65 -4.73 -8.24 -17.14
C ASN A 65 -3.20 -8.39 -17.15
N LEU A 66 -2.44 -7.30 -17.11
CA LEU A 66 -0.99 -7.39 -16.94
C LEU A 66 -0.72 -7.96 -15.54
N THR A 67 0.02 -9.07 -15.47
CA THR A 67 0.33 -9.74 -14.20
C THR A 67 1.82 -9.74 -13.88
N LYS A 68 2.11 -9.36 -12.63
CA LYS A 68 3.30 -9.71 -11.81
C LYS A 68 4.67 -9.20 -12.27
N ASP A 69 4.73 -8.24 -13.18
CA ASP A 69 6.00 -7.62 -13.59
C ASP A 69 5.85 -6.11 -13.84
N LYS A 70 6.71 -5.31 -13.21
CA LYS A 70 6.78 -3.85 -13.41
C LYS A 70 7.20 -3.51 -14.85
N GLY A 71 8.07 -4.32 -15.45
CA GLY A 71 8.57 -4.08 -16.82
C GLY A 71 7.45 -4.02 -17.86
N ARG A 72 6.49 -4.96 -17.79
CA ARG A 72 5.33 -5.00 -18.69
C ARG A 72 4.42 -3.77 -18.58
N VAL A 73 4.33 -3.20 -17.39
CA VAL A 73 3.58 -1.95 -17.16
C VAL A 73 4.29 -0.81 -17.86
N TYR A 74 5.61 -0.71 -17.74
CA TYR A 74 6.40 0.32 -18.43
C TYR A 74 6.35 0.16 -19.95
N ASP A 75 6.46 -1.06 -20.48
CA ASP A 75 6.34 -1.33 -21.91
C ASP A 75 4.97 -0.89 -22.46
N PHE A 76 3.88 -1.11 -21.72
CA PHE A 76 2.55 -0.65 -22.12
C PHE A 76 2.47 0.89 -22.24
N PHE A 77 3.06 1.62 -21.28
CA PHE A 77 3.09 3.08 -21.34
C PHE A 77 4.07 3.62 -22.39
N ARG A 78 5.15 2.90 -22.69
CA ARG A 78 6.06 3.19 -23.81
C ARG A 78 5.34 3.11 -25.15
N GLU A 79 4.60 2.03 -25.39
CA GLU A 79 3.91 1.81 -26.67
C GLU A 79 2.77 2.81 -26.91
N HIS A 80 1.95 3.08 -25.89
CA HIS A 80 0.75 3.92 -26.06
C HIS A 80 1.00 5.41 -25.85
N PHE A 81 1.94 5.80 -24.99
CA PHE A 81 2.15 7.20 -24.56
C PHE A 81 3.58 7.69 -24.69
N GLN A 82 4.51 6.83 -25.15
CA GLN A 82 5.95 7.15 -25.28
C GLN A 82 6.57 7.63 -23.96
N LEU A 83 6.11 7.07 -22.83
CA LEU A 83 6.63 7.36 -21.50
C LEU A 83 7.68 6.33 -21.09
N GLU A 84 8.83 6.81 -20.64
CA GLU A 84 9.94 5.99 -20.15
C GLU A 84 10.28 6.36 -18.70
N PRO A 85 10.69 5.40 -17.86
CA PRO A 85 11.22 5.72 -16.53
C PRO A 85 12.45 6.63 -16.64
N GLN A 86 12.36 7.80 -16.01
CA GLN A 86 13.45 8.77 -15.91
C GLN A 86 13.85 8.94 -14.44
N LEU A 87 15.13 9.23 -14.20
CA LEU A 87 15.63 9.61 -12.88
C LEU A 87 14.94 10.92 -12.46
N CYS A 88 14.29 10.91 -11.29
CA CYS A 88 13.74 12.12 -10.69
C CYS A 88 14.52 12.53 -9.43
N ASP A 89 14.54 13.84 -9.18
CA ASP A 89 15.05 14.37 -7.92
C ASP A 89 14.01 14.13 -6.84
N HIS A 90 14.35 13.30 -5.85
CA HIS A 90 13.49 12.98 -4.73
C HIS A 90 14.22 13.26 -3.40
N PRO A 91 13.50 13.66 -2.34
CA PRO A 91 14.11 13.78 -1.02
C PRO A 91 14.70 12.44 -0.58
N SER A 92 15.79 12.49 0.18
CA SER A 92 16.40 11.28 0.75
C SER A 92 15.37 10.50 1.57
N LYS A 93 15.32 9.18 1.38
CA LYS A 93 14.43 8.28 2.11
C LYS A 93 14.54 8.51 3.61
N LEU A 94 13.40 8.85 4.24
CA LEU A 94 13.33 9.01 5.68
C LEU A 94 13.26 7.61 6.31
N VAL A 95 14.35 7.18 6.95
CA VAL A 95 14.39 5.91 7.67
C VAL A 95 13.74 6.13 9.03
N CYS A 96 12.49 5.71 9.17
CA CYS A 96 11.82 5.69 10.46
C CYS A 96 12.14 4.36 11.15
N THR A 97 13.04 4.40 12.15
CA THR A 97 13.30 3.25 13.00
C THR A 97 12.29 3.24 14.15
N PHE A 98 11.54 2.16 14.28
CA PHE A 98 10.73 1.93 15.46
C PHE A 98 11.60 1.29 16.55
N ASP A 99 11.70 1.94 17.71
CA ASP A 99 12.36 1.35 18.88
C ASP A 99 11.39 0.37 19.57
N ASP A 100 11.51 -0.87 19.12
CA ASP A 100 10.81 -2.04 19.65
C ASP A 100 11.00 -2.22 21.17
N GLU A 101 12.16 -1.84 21.71
CA GLU A 101 12.45 -1.98 23.13
C GLU A 101 11.72 -0.91 23.94
N ALA A 102 11.74 0.33 23.47
CA ALA A 102 10.98 1.42 24.07
C ALA A 102 9.46 1.17 24.04
N TYR A 103 8.95 0.56 22.96
CA TYR A 103 7.56 0.14 22.88
C TYR A 103 7.24 -0.96 23.90
N ARG A 104 8.00 -2.07 23.91
CA ARG A 104 7.77 -3.18 24.87
C ARG A 104 7.85 -2.74 26.33
N ARG A 105 8.67 -1.73 26.67
CA ARG A 105 8.73 -1.14 28.02
C ARG A 105 7.47 -0.35 28.39
N ARG A 106 6.77 0.23 27.40
CA ARG A 106 5.56 1.05 27.60
C ARG A 106 4.26 0.24 27.51
N VAL A 107 4.26 -0.89 26.82
CA VAL A 107 3.10 -1.79 26.78
C VAL A 107 2.94 -2.44 28.16
N PRO A 108 1.78 -2.30 28.82
CA PRO A 108 1.52 -3.00 30.07
C PRO A 108 1.63 -4.51 29.81
N GLN A 109 2.46 -5.22 30.59
CA GLN A 109 2.57 -6.66 30.49
C GLN A 109 1.21 -7.28 30.83
N HIS A 110 0.43 -7.64 29.80
CA HIS A 110 -0.67 -8.57 30.00
C HIS A 110 -0.05 -9.89 30.45
N ARG A 111 -0.26 -10.22 31.72
CA ARG A 111 0.09 -11.52 32.31
C ARG A 111 -0.74 -12.59 31.61
N GLY A 112 -0.20 -13.21 30.56
CA GLY A 112 -0.83 -14.37 29.95
C GLY A 112 -0.15 -14.83 28.68
N GLY A 113 0.65 -15.90 28.78
CA GLY A 113 0.98 -16.79 27.66
C GLY A 113 1.99 -16.25 26.65
N GLY A 114 3.27 -16.54 26.88
CA GLY A 114 4.31 -16.36 25.87
C GLY A 114 4.04 -17.24 24.64
N ARG A 115 3.55 -16.63 23.56
CA ARG A 115 3.70 -17.18 22.21
C ARG A 115 4.86 -16.46 21.54
N ASN A 116 5.89 -17.21 21.15
CA ASN A 116 6.93 -16.75 20.25
C ASN A 116 6.26 -16.38 18.91
N VAL A 117 5.90 -15.11 18.73
CA VAL A 117 5.39 -14.60 17.47
C VAL A 117 6.59 -14.45 16.55
N ASN A 118 6.76 -15.40 15.62
CA ASN A 118 7.71 -15.27 14.52
C ASN A 118 7.18 -14.18 13.57
N VAL A 119 7.85 -13.03 13.52
CA VAL A 119 7.41 -11.82 12.82
C VAL A 119 7.67 -11.89 11.30
N ASP A 120 8.43 -12.88 10.82
CA ASP A 120 9.08 -12.80 9.49
C ASP A 120 8.34 -13.50 8.34
N GLU A 121 7.07 -13.92 8.49
CA GLU A 121 6.42 -14.79 7.48
C GLU A 121 5.40 -14.11 6.55
N TYR A 122 5.26 -12.78 6.57
CA TYR A 122 4.34 -12.07 5.67
C TYR A 122 5.09 -11.34 4.55
N SER A 123 4.95 -11.84 3.32
CA SER A 123 5.40 -11.16 2.11
C SER A 123 4.21 -10.97 1.17
N SER A 124 3.83 -9.72 0.94
CA SER A 124 2.72 -9.32 0.06
C SER A 124 3.01 -9.55 -1.43
N GLU A 125 4.29 -9.69 -1.80
CA GLU A 125 4.70 -9.95 -3.19
C GLU A 125 4.66 -11.44 -3.54
N VAL A 126 4.88 -12.30 -2.55
CA VAL A 126 4.97 -13.76 -2.73
C VAL A 126 3.64 -14.46 -2.42
N ARG A 127 2.84 -13.93 -1.49
CA ARG A 127 1.58 -14.57 -1.04
C ARG A 127 0.35 -13.83 -1.59
N ASP A 128 -0.56 -14.56 -2.23
CA ASP A 128 -1.82 -14.05 -2.82
C ASP A 128 -2.89 -13.65 -1.76
N GLY A 129 -2.51 -12.94 -0.70
CA GLY A 129 -3.46 -12.41 0.30
C GLY A 129 -4.10 -13.44 1.24
N ALA A 130 -3.85 -14.74 1.04
CA ALA A 130 -4.40 -15.83 1.87
C ALA A 130 -3.73 -15.98 3.26
N TYR A 131 -2.80 -15.09 3.63
CA TYR A 131 -2.07 -15.17 4.90
C TYR A 131 -2.99 -15.11 6.13
N PHE A 132 -3.98 -14.21 6.12
CA PHE A 132 -4.89 -14.09 7.27
C PHE A 132 -5.80 -15.31 7.37
N SER A 133 -6.35 -15.78 6.25
CA SER A 133 -7.15 -17.01 6.18
C SER A 133 -6.37 -18.25 6.61
N SER A 134 -5.06 -18.33 6.30
CA SER A 134 -4.22 -19.45 6.72
C SER A 134 -3.94 -19.47 8.22
N LYS A 135 -3.99 -18.31 8.89
CA LYS A 135 -3.84 -18.20 10.35
C LYS A 135 -5.16 -18.41 11.11
N VAL A 136 -6.31 -18.25 10.47
CA VAL A 136 -7.64 -18.52 11.08
C VAL A 136 -7.84 -20.00 11.41
N GLY A 137 -7.17 -20.92 10.71
CA GLY A 137 -7.30 -22.37 10.96
C GLY A 137 -6.42 -22.96 12.08
N VAL A 138 -5.60 -22.17 12.77
CA VAL A 138 -4.58 -22.67 13.72
C VAL A 138 -4.99 -22.51 15.20
N GLN A 139 -6.24 -22.12 15.49
CA GLN A 139 -6.73 -21.93 16.88
C GLN A 139 -7.93 -22.81 17.26
N ASP A 140 -8.03 -24.05 16.75
CA ASP A 140 -9.00 -25.02 17.28
C ASP A 140 -8.34 -26.00 18.27
N THR A 141 -7.70 -25.46 19.30
CA THR A 141 -7.47 -26.20 20.55
C THR A 141 -8.23 -25.43 21.62
N GLY A 142 -9.44 -25.92 21.90
CA GLY A 142 -10.46 -25.25 22.70
C GLY A 142 -9.98 -24.77 24.05
N GLU A 143 -9.98 -23.45 24.21
CA GLU A 143 -10.27 -22.77 25.47
C GLU A 143 -11.21 -21.61 25.10
N ASN A 144 -12.31 -21.46 25.85
CA ASN A 144 -13.31 -20.41 25.64
C ASN A 144 -12.63 -19.04 25.54
N VAL A 145 -12.65 -18.44 24.35
CA VAL A 145 -12.23 -17.06 24.14
C VAL A 145 -13.45 -16.19 24.42
N GLU A 146 -13.50 -15.61 25.61
CA GLU A 146 -14.39 -14.48 25.86
C GLU A 146 -14.04 -13.36 24.87
N ASP A 147 -15.10 -12.78 24.30
CA ASP A 147 -15.12 -11.75 23.26
C ASP A 147 -14.04 -10.68 23.52
N VAL A 148 -13.00 -10.66 22.68
CA VAL A 148 -11.98 -9.60 22.74
C VAL A 148 -12.56 -8.39 22.05
N ASP A 149 -13.20 -7.53 22.83
CA ASP A 149 -13.75 -6.26 22.36
C ASP A 149 -12.59 -5.35 21.90
N LEU A 150 -12.37 -5.34 20.59
CA LEU A 150 -11.33 -4.58 19.91
C LEU A 150 -11.73 -3.10 19.73
N THR A 151 -12.47 -2.53 20.68
CA THR A 151 -12.99 -1.15 20.58
C THR A 151 -12.65 -0.20 21.74
N ASP A 152 -11.77 -0.56 22.68
CA ASP A 152 -11.34 0.42 23.69
C ASP A 152 -10.20 1.32 23.17
N CYS A 153 -10.59 2.32 22.37
CA CYS A 153 -9.78 3.50 22.07
C CYS A 153 -9.81 4.48 23.25
N SER A 154 -9.29 4.08 24.41
CA SER A 154 -9.06 4.98 25.56
C SER A 154 -7.74 5.78 25.43
N LEU A 155 -7.39 6.19 24.20
CA LEU A 155 -6.15 6.92 23.90
C LEU A 155 -6.28 8.46 23.97
N PHE A 156 -7.46 8.98 24.27
CA PHE A 156 -7.67 10.39 24.58
C PHE A 156 -8.04 10.50 26.05
N GLY A 157 -7.08 10.98 26.85
CA GLY A 157 -7.34 11.35 28.25
C GLY A 157 -8.46 12.38 28.32
N ASN A 158 -9.39 12.16 29.26
CA ASN A 158 -10.34 13.18 29.65
C ASN A 158 -9.58 14.27 30.43
N ASP A 159 -9.09 15.29 29.72
CA ASP A 159 -8.74 16.56 30.37
C ASP A 159 -10.05 17.33 30.61
N GLU A 160 -10.51 17.31 31.87
CA GLU A 160 -11.63 18.11 32.38
C GLU A 160 -11.30 19.62 32.37
N ILE A 161 -12.34 20.43 32.09
CA ILE A 161 -12.41 21.88 32.36
C ILE A 161 -12.73 22.09 33.84
#